data_AF-A0A3R5ZTX7-F1
#
_entry.id   AF-A0A3R5ZTX7-F1
#
_cell.length_a   1.000
_cell.length_b   1.000
_cell.length_c   1.000
_cell.angle_alpha   90.00
_cell.angle_beta   90.00
_cell.angle_gamma   90.00
#
_symmetry.space_group_name_H-M   'P 1'
#
loop_
_entity.id
_entity.type
_entity.pdbx_description
1 polymer ?
#
loop_
_entity_poly.entity_id
_entity_poly.type
_entity_poly.pdbx_seq_one_letter_code
_entity_poly.pdbx_strand_id
1 'polypeptide(L)'
;MRLVQILLLFSLNLFLSGCDSDDHKNSLNFSAASLKQTQWKGTFDESYIASFGEPVSTTANAGIFFESETKGRYSLKWETMDQPTESTFEYRIEEKVLIVENGGVLNGHWLLIQSDKDTMGLEKGTNGEGAYKGILTLKRVS
;
A
#
# COMPACT_ATOMS: atom_id res chain seq x y z
N MET A 1 52.24 45.20 9.31
CA MET A 1 50.82 45.06 8.93
C MET A 1 50.70 43.72 8.21
N ARG A 2 50.33 42.68 8.97
CA ARG A 2 48.99 42.07 9.03
C ARG A 2 48.72 41.13 7.86
N LEU A 3 48.56 39.86 8.24
CA LEU A 3 47.64 38.87 7.67
C LEU A 3 47.98 38.34 6.28
N VAL A 4 48.89 37.36 6.22
CA VAL A 4 48.77 36.29 5.22
C VAL A 4 48.39 35.04 5.97
N GLN A 5 47.11 34.70 5.81
CA GLN A 5 46.37 33.66 6.47
C GLN A 5 46.92 32.28 6.07
N ILE A 6 47.21 31.46 7.08
CA ILE A 6 46.82 30.05 7.23
C ILE A 6 46.46 29.37 5.89
N LEU A 7 47.44 28.70 5.27
CA LEU A 7 47.23 27.69 4.23
C LEU A 7 47.69 26.33 4.79
N LEU A 8 46.96 25.89 5.81
CA LEU A 8 47.11 24.59 6.47
C LEU A 8 45.72 23.95 6.47
N LEU A 9 45.31 23.39 5.33
CA LEU A 9 44.12 22.55 5.17
C LEU A 9 44.34 21.65 3.94
N PHE A 10 45.37 20.82 4.04
CA PHE A 10 45.69 19.75 3.11
C PHE A 10 45.31 18.41 3.74
N SER A 11 44.01 18.17 3.93
CA SER A 11 43.44 16.83 4.21
C SER A 11 41.95 16.92 4.54
N LEU A 12 41.10 17.19 3.55
CA LEU A 12 39.70 16.77 3.62
C LEU A 12 39.27 16.19 2.26
N ASN A 13 40.08 15.25 1.77
CA ASN A 13 39.61 14.29 0.80
C ASN A 13 38.81 13.22 1.54
N LEU A 14 37.63 12.95 0.99
CA LEU A 14 36.87 11.70 1.12
C LEU A 14 36.21 11.49 2.49
N PHE A 15 34.98 11.98 2.66
CA PHE A 15 33.82 11.22 3.15
C PHE A 15 32.54 12.04 2.93
N LEU A 16 32.29 12.43 1.68
CA LEU A 16 30.91 12.51 1.19
C LEU A 16 30.61 11.18 0.51
N SER A 17 30.76 10.08 1.25
CA SER A 17 29.78 9.02 1.15
C SER A 17 28.47 9.70 1.52
N GLY A 18 27.77 10.21 0.49
CA GLY A 18 26.34 10.35 0.60
C GLY A 18 25.88 9.03 1.20
N CYS A 19 25.38 9.11 2.41
CA CYS A 19 24.48 8.09 2.91
C CYS A 19 23.29 8.21 1.96
N ASP A 20 23.40 7.58 0.79
CA ASP A 20 22.26 6.93 0.18
C ASP A 20 21.85 5.96 1.28
N SER A 21 20.97 6.46 2.16
CA SER A 21 20.33 5.62 3.13
C SER A 21 19.76 4.49 2.31
N ASP A 22 20.31 3.30 2.52
CA ASP A 22 19.92 2.02 1.95
C ASP A 22 18.45 1.65 2.28
N ASP A 23 17.62 2.62 2.64
CA ASP A 23 16.21 2.54 3.00
C ASP A 23 15.33 2.05 1.84
N HIS A 24 15.85 1.98 0.61
CA HIS A 24 15.14 1.44 -0.54
C HIS A 24 15.46 -0.01 -0.88
N LYS A 25 16.43 -0.66 -0.24
CA LYS A 25 16.80 -2.06 -0.58
C LYS A 25 15.73 -3.11 -0.23
N ASN A 26 14.71 -2.75 0.56
CA ASN A 26 13.63 -3.65 0.97
C ASN A 26 12.22 -3.15 0.62
N SER A 27 12.07 -2.23 -0.34
CA SER A 27 10.74 -1.82 -0.80
C SER A 27 10.15 -2.87 -1.75
N LEU A 28 8.86 -3.20 -1.59
CA LEU A 28 8.14 -4.02 -2.55
C LEU A 28 8.23 -3.37 -3.94
N ASN A 29 8.68 -4.12 -4.94
CA ASN A 29 8.56 -3.69 -6.32
C ASN A 29 7.08 -3.78 -6.73
N PHE A 30 6.27 -2.75 -6.50
CA PHE A 30 4.83 -2.79 -6.73
C PHE A 30 4.48 -2.88 -8.22
N SER A 31 4.28 -4.11 -8.71
CA SER A 31 4.00 -4.41 -10.11
C SER A 31 3.24 -5.73 -10.21
N ALA A 32 2.53 -5.96 -11.31
CA ALA A 32 1.80 -7.20 -11.51
C ALA A 32 2.71 -8.43 -11.44
N ALA A 33 3.92 -8.32 -12.01
CA ALA A 33 4.92 -9.39 -12.03
C ALA A 33 5.43 -9.78 -10.64
N SER A 34 5.48 -8.84 -9.68
CA SER A 34 5.93 -9.13 -8.31
C SER A 34 4.81 -9.62 -7.38
N LEU A 35 3.55 -9.33 -7.74
CA LEU A 35 2.38 -9.76 -6.98
C LEU A 35 1.85 -11.11 -7.44
N LYS A 36 2.07 -11.53 -8.69
CA LYS A 36 1.58 -12.82 -9.15
C LYS A 36 2.04 -13.97 -8.24
N GLN A 37 1.14 -14.91 -8.00
CA GLN A 37 1.34 -16.08 -7.14
C GLN A 37 1.73 -15.74 -5.69
N THR A 38 1.21 -14.64 -5.14
CA THR A 38 1.49 -14.23 -3.75
C THR A 38 0.20 -14.13 -2.94
N GLN A 39 0.30 -14.50 -1.66
CA GLN A 39 -0.82 -14.45 -0.74
C GLN A 39 -0.59 -13.43 0.35
N TRP A 40 -1.66 -12.73 0.70
CA TRP A 40 -1.66 -11.64 1.66
C TRP A 40 -2.83 -11.78 2.64
N LYS A 41 -2.60 -11.39 3.89
CA LYS A 41 -3.64 -11.30 4.92
C LYS A 41 -3.59 -9.94 5.60
N GLY A 42 -4.71 -9.48 6.13
CA GLY A 42 -4.74 -8.27 6.92
C GLY A 42 -6.15 -7.74 7.14
N THR A 43 -6.34 -6.43 7.02
CA THR A 43 -7.63 -5.77 7.25
C THR A 43 -8.07 -4.95 6.05
N PHE A 44 -9.39 -4.85 5.89
CA PHE A 44 -10.05 -3.85 5.08
C PHE A 44 -10.88 -2.96 6.01
N ASP A 45 -10.46 -1.71 6.16
CA ASP A 45 -11.13 -0.69 6.95
C ASP A 45 -11.89 0.24 6.01
N GLU A 46 -13.18 0.41 6.24
CA GLU A 46 -14.06 1.25 5.42
C GLU A 46 -14.72 2.31 6.29
N SER A 47 -14.72 3.56 5.83
CA SER A 47 -15.44 4.66 6.47
C SER A 47 -16.10 5.59 5.46
N TYR A 48 -17.26 6.12 5.82
CA TYR A 48 -18.05 7.06 5.03
C TYR A 48 -19.12 7.73 5.90
N ILE A 49 -19.78 8.76 5.37
CA ILE A 49 -20.97 9.35 5.98
C ILE A 49 -22.22 8.68 5.39
N ALA A 50 -23.01 8.02 6.24
CA ALA A 50 -24.25 7.39 5.85
C ALA A 50 -25.38 8.41 5.61
N SER A 51 -26.54 7.90 5.20
CA SER A 51 -27.76 8.70 5.14
C SER A 51 -28.01 9.36 6.51
N PHE A 52 -28.37 10.64 6.52
CA PHE A 52 -28.56 11.49 7.71
C PHE A 52 -27.30 12.03 8.40
N GLY A 53 -26.12 11.86 7.81
CA GLY A 53 -24.89 12.51 8.32
C GLY A 53 -24.15 11.70 9.38
N GLU A 54 -24.63 10.50 9.70
CA GLU A 54 -23.99 9.64 10.70
C GLU A 54 -22.71 9.00 10.14
N PRO A 55 -21.57 9.09 10.84
CA PRO A 55 -20.35 8.43 10.41
C PRO A 55 -20.47 6.91 10.57
N VAL A 56 -20.05 6.20 9.54
CA VAL A 56 -19.89 4.75 9.55
C VAL A 56 -18.41 4.42 9.47
N SER A 57 -17.97 3.48 10.30
CA SER A 57 -16.64 2.87 10.25
C SER A 57 -16.78 1.38 10.54
N THR A 58 -16.19 0.55 9.69
CA THR A 58 -16.25 -0.91 9.83
C THR A 58 -14.94 -1.54 9.37
N THR A 59 -14.61 -2.70 9.94
CA THR A 59 -13.40 -3.46 9.62
C THR A 59 -13.74 -4.90 9.26
N ALA A 60 -13.12 -5.40 8.19
CA ALA A 60 -13.13 -6.81 7.81
C ALA A 60 -11.73 -7.40 7.90
N ASN A 61 -11.63 -8.68 8.30
CA ASN A 61 -10.42 -9.45 8.03
C ASN A 61 -10.35 -9.76 6.54
N ALA A 62 -9.20 -9.48 5.93
CA ALA A 62 -8.96 -9.63 4.50
C ALA A 62 -7.94 -10.73 4.20
N GLY A 63 -8.25 -11.57 3.22
CA GLY A 63 -7.30 -12.45 2.55
C GLY A 63 -7.29 -12.13 1.06
N ILE A 64 -6.11 -12.00 0.45
CA ILE A 64 -5.96 -11.75 -0.98
C ILE A 64 -4.95 -12.72 -1.57
N PHE A 65 -5.31 -13.34 -2.70
CA PHE A 65 -4.41 -14.13 -3.51
C PHE A 65 -4.35 -13.53 -4.91
N PHE A 66 -3.19 -12.99 -5.28
CA PHE A 66 -2.91 -12.58 -6.65
C PHE A 66 -2.51 -13.83 -7.43
N GLU A 67 -3.42 -14.40 -8.22
CA GLU A 67 -3.24 -15.70 -8.87
C GLU A 67 -2.31 -15.63 -10.09
N SER A 68 -2.39 -14.54 -10.83
CA SER A 68 -1.61 -14.26 -12.04
C SER A 68 -1.33 -12.76 -12.13
N GLU A 69 -0.70 -12.30 -13.21
CA GLU A 69 -0.42 -10.87 -13.43
C GLU A 69 -1.68 -10.02 -13.66
N THR A 70 -2.84 -10.65 -13.93
CA THR A 70 -4.08 -9.92 -14.24
C THR A 70 -5.29 -10.36 -13.44
N LYS A 71 -5.17 -11.41 -12.62
CA LYS A 71 -6.29 -12.01 -11.87
C LYS A 71 -5.91 -12.30 -10.44
N GLY A 72 -6.87 -12.15 -9.53
CA GLY A 72 -6.77 -12.60 -8.16
C GLY A 72 -8.12 -12.97 -7.57
N ARG A 73 -8.10 -13.33 -6.30
CA ARG A 73 -9.29 -13.55 -5.49
C ARG A 73 -9.10 -13.02 -4.09
N TYR A 74 -10.19 -12.70 -3.42
CA TYR A 74 -10.16 -12.24 -2.04
C TYR A 74 -11.22 -12.93 -1.19
N SER A 75 -11.01 -12.88 0.13
CA SER A 75 -12.01 -13.14 1.14
C SER A 75 -12.08 -11.96 2.12
N LEU A 76 -13.29 -11.53 2.46
CA LEU A 76 -13.55 -10.51 3.49
C LEU A 76 -14.48 -11.10 4.55
N LYS A 77 -14.05 -11.07 5.81
CA LYS A 77 -14.83 -11.53 6.96
C LYS A 77 -15.11 -10.36 7.90
N TRP A 78 -16.32 -9.82 7.79
CA TRP A 78 -16.88 -8.85 8.72
C TRP A 78 -17.30 -9.56 10.03
N GLU A 79 -17.20 -8.87 11.16
CA GLU A 79 -17.61 -9.42 12.46
C GLU A 79 -19.12 -9.77 12.48
N THR A 80 -19.93 -9.02 11.75
CA THR A 80 -21.40 -9.16 11.71
C THR A 80 -21.89 -10.30 10.81
N MET A 81 -21.00 -10.98 10.08
CA MET A 81 -21.36 -12.03 9.13
C MET A 81 -20.83 -13.38 9.59
N ASP A 82 -21.59 -14.47 9.41
CA ASP A 82 -21.17 -15.84 9.76
C ASP A 82 -20.19 -16.45 8.78
N GLN A 83 -20.23 -16.04 7.51
CA GLN A 83 -19.36 -16.56 6.44
C GLN A 83 -18.57 -15.42 5.79
N PRO A 84 -17.33 -15.68 5.32
CA PRO A 84 -16.60 -14.70 4.54
C PRO A 84 -17.29 -14.47 3.19
N THR A 85 -17.26 -13.22 2.72
CA THR A 85 -17.54 -12.90 1.32
C THR A 85 -16.31 -13.24 0.49
N GLU A 86 -16.47 -14.08 -0.53
CA GLU A 86 -15.39 -14.41 -1.46
C GLU A 86 -15.73 -13.93 -2.87
N SER A 87 -14.72 -13.45 -3.59
CA SER A 87 -14.87 -13.11 -5.00
C SER A 87 -13.54 -13.17 -5.73
N THR A 88 -13.60 -13.26 -7.05
CA THR A 88 -12.46 -13.07 -7.94
C THR A 88 -12.40 -11.63 -8.42
N PHE A 89 -11.26 -11.17 -8.87
CA PHE A 89 -11.09 -9.86 -9.47
C PHE A 89 -10.07 -9.89 -10.60
N GLU A 90 -10.21 -8.94 -11.52
CA GLU A 90 -9.20 -8.58 -12.49
C GLU A 90 -8.46 -7.35 -11.99
N TYR A 91 -7.16 -7.25 -12.30
CA TYR A 91 -6.40 -6.08 -11.91
C TYR A 91 -5.30 -5.71 -12.89
N ARG A 92 -4.87 -4.45 -12.79
CA ARG A 92 -3.63 -3.94 -13.35
C ARG A 92 -3.00 -2.95 -12.39
N ILE A 93 -1.71 -2.67 -12.58
CA ILE A 93 -0.99 -1.67 -11.80
C ILE A 93 -0.50 -0.58 -12.76
N GLU A 94 -0.88 0.66 -12.46
CA GLU A 94 -0.43 1.86 -13.15
C GLU A 94 0.33 2.71 -12.14
N GLU A 95 1.66 2.71 -12.25
CA GLU A 95 2.57 3.35 -11.28
C GLU A 95 2.30 2.89 -9.84
N LYS A 96 1.71 3.75 -9.00
CA LYS A 96 1.38 3.48 -7.60
C LYS A 96 -0.09 3.09 -7.40
N VAL A 97 -0.85 2.87 -8.47
CA VAL A 97 -2.29 2.61 -8.38
C VAL A 97 -2.58 1.16 -8.80
N LEU A 98 -3.14 0.38 -7.88
CA LEU A 98 -3.78 -0.89 -8.18
C LEU A 98 -5.21 -0.61 -8.64
N ILE A 99 -5.53 -1.00 -9.87
CA ILE A 99 -6.86 -0.84 -10.43
C ILE A 99 -7.53 -2.21 -10.42
N VAL A 100 -8.62 -2.32 -9.67
CA VAL A 100 -9.38 -3.57 -9.48
C VAL A 100 -10.71 -3.47 -10.19
N GLU A 101 -10.99 -4.46 -11.03
CA GLU A 101 -12.22 -4.60 -11.81
C GLU A 101 -12.87 -5.95 -11.50
N ASN A 102 -14.20 -6.03 -11.62
CA ASN A 102 -14.97 -7.24 -11.35
C ASN A 102 -14.79 -7.87 -9.94
N GLY A 103 -14.22 -7.13 -8.99
CA GLY A 103 -13.89 -7.53 -7.62
C GLY A 103 -14.88 -7.08 -6.55
N GLY A 104 -16.15 -6.84 -6.90
CA GLY A 104 -17.20 -6.49 -5.93
C GLY A 104 -16.83 -5.31 -5.02
N VAL A 105 -16.71 -5.60 -3.71
CA VAL A 105 -16.37 -4.61 -2.67
C VAL A 105 -15.02 -3.94 -2.93
N LEU A 106 -14.06 -4.69 -3.46
CA LEU A 106 -12.71 -4.18 -3.74
C LEU A 106 -12.58 -3.44 -5.08
N ASN A 107 -13.65 -3.32 -5.87
CA ASN A 107 -13.61 -2.58 -7.14
C ASN A 107 -13.11 -1.14 -6.95
N GLY A 108 -12.29 -0.65 -7.88
CA GLY A 108 -11.87 0.74 -7.96
C GLY A 108 -10.36 0.94 -8.01
N HIS A 109 -9.94 2.17 -7.73
CA HIS A 109 -8.54 2.62 -7.79
C HIS A 109 -7.98 2.69 -6.38
N TRP A 110 -6.89 1.98 -6.14
CA TRP A 110 -6.24 1.84 -4.85
C TRP A 110 -4.82 2.40 -4.93
N LEU A 111 -4.57 3.53 -4.27
CA LEU A 111 -3.26 4.15 -4.17
C LEU A 111 -2.39 3.43 -3.15
N LEU A 112 -1.18 3.05 -3.54
CA LEU A 112 -0.15 2.55 -2.63
C LEU A 112 0.35 3.67 -1.71
N ILE A 113 0.03 3.57 -0.44
CA ILE A 113 0.42 4.54 0.60
C ILE A 113 1.56 4.04 1.50
N GLN A 114 1.76 2.73 1.57
CA GLN A 114 2.84 2.10 2.33
C GLN A 114 3.29 0.82 1.65
N SER A 115 4.60 0.58 1.59
CA SER A 115 5.13 -0.70 1.14
C SER A 115 6.50 -0.99 1.73
N ASP A 116 6.67 -2.19 2.25
CA ASP A 116 7.96 -2.85 2.42
C ASP A 116 7.88 -4.24 1.78
N LYS A 117 8.94 -5.04 1.85
CA LYS A 117 9.02 -6.38 1.24
C LYS A 117 7.79 -7.26 1.53
N ASP A 118 7.26 -7.20 2.76
CA ASP A 118 6.23 -8.09 3.27
C ASP A 118 4.96 -7.33 3.71
N THR A 119 4.88 -6.02 3.52
CA THR A 119 3.69 -5.20 3.82
C THR A 119 3.23 -4.37 2.64
N MET A 120 1.92 -4.20 2.53
CA MET A 120 1.28 -3.37 1.52
C MET A 120 0.10 -2.62 2.15
N GLY A 121 0.15 -1.29 2.10
CA GLY A 121 -0.93 -0.39 2.48
C GLY A 121 -1.52 0.26 1.23
N LEU A 122 -2.80 0.05 0.99
CA LEU A 122 -3.54 0.60 -0.14
C LEU A 122 -4.70 1.45 0.35
N GLU A 123 -4.91 2.61 -0.28
CA GLU A 123 -5.98 3.54 0.05
C GLU A 123 -6.87 3.79 -1.16
N LYS A 124 -8.19 3.75 -0.95
CA LYS A 124 -9.21 4.09 -1.92
C LYS A 124 -10.04 5.25 -1.39
N GLY A 125 -10.40 6.18 -2.28
CA GLY A 125 -11.16 7.39 -1.94
C GLY A 125 -10.38 8.65 -2.31
N THR A 126 -10.92 9.80 -1.92
CA THR A 126 -10.35 11.11 -2.26
C THR A 126 -9.74 11.84 -1.06
N ASN A 127 -9.82 11.25 0.14
CA ASN A 127 -9.53 11.92 1.42
C ASN A 127 -10.34 13.22 1.66
N GLY A 128 -11.43 13.42 0.92
CA GLY A 128 -12.37 14.51 1.22
C GLY A 128 -13.03 14.31 2.59
N GLU A 129 -13.29 15.40 3.30
CA GLU A 129 -14.01 15.33 4.57
C GLU A 129 -15.41 14.71 4.36
N GLY A 130 -15.72 13.67 5.13
CA GLY A 130 -16.96 12.91 5.02
C GLY A 130 -17.12 12.07 3.74
N ALA A 131 -16.12 12.07 2.85
CA ALA A 131 -16.12 11.22 1.67
C ALA A 131 -15.82 9.76 2.05
N TYR A 132 -16.13 8.86 1.12
CA TYR A 132 -15.74 7.46 1.23
C TYR A 132 -14.22 7.31 1.35
N LYS A 133 -13.80 6.44 2.28
CA LYS A 133 -12.43 6.00 2.44
C LYS A 133 -12.37 4.49 2.67
N GLY A 134 -11.50 3.81 1.94
CA GLY A 134 -11.14 2.41 2.16
C GLY A 134 -9.64 2.29 2.38
N ILE A 135 -9.22 1.53 3.39
CA ILE A 135 -7.81 1.21 3.65
C ILE A 135 -7.67 -0.31 3.68
N LEU A 136 -6.78 -0.84 2.84
CA LEU A 136 -6.32 -2.22 2.92
C LEU A 136 -4.92 -2.22 3.53
N THR A 137 -4.77 -2.89 4.68
CA THR A 137 -3.48 -3.09 5.32
C THR A 137 -3.15 -4.57 5.24
N LEU A 138 -2.12 -4.94 4.48
CA LEU A 138 -1.83 -6.32 4.11
C LEU A 138 -0.42 -6.72 4.51
N LYS A 139 -0.26 -7.99 4.91
CA LYS A 139 1.01 -8.66 5.17
C LYS A 139 1.11 -9.93 4.33
N ARG A 140 2.24 -10.12 3.66
CA ARG A 140 2.53 -11.29 2.84
C ARG A 140 2.60 -12.55 3.72
N VAL A 141 2.10 -13.66 3.21
CA VAL A 141 2.15 -14.97 3.88
C VAL A 141 2.79 -16.07 3.04
N SER A 142 2.71 -15.96 1.70
CA SER A 142 3.46 -16.79 0.75
C SER A 142 3.78 -16.04 -0.53
#